data_AF-A0A1V5VU76-F1
#
_entry.id   AF-A0A1V5VU76-F1
#
_cell.length_a   1.000
_cell.length_b   1.000
_cell.length_c   1.000
_cell.angle_alpha   90.00
_cell.angle_beta   90.00
_cell.angle_gamma   90.00
#
_symmetry.space_group_name_H-M   'P 1'
#
loop_
_entity.id
_entity.type
_entity.pdbx_description
1 polymer ?
#
loop_
_entity_poly.entity_id
_entity_poly.type
_entity_poly.pdbx_seq_one_letter_code
_entity_poly.pdbx_strand_id
1 'polypeptide(L)'
;MKLQWQVKGGVARAYTFGIDEVTVLGKVLNLPNQTVVDKAGLQLSISTATNLHTNATEGTAVGNYPVGSKATLLAAINAATTVNTNAAATQTEVDNAKATLDAAIVTFQNSRITSIVVDKSSLTQAISYATGIHNSSVEGTGNGQYPAGSKATLMTAITSAQAVNNNTSATQQQVNDAVTSLNSAVTIFLNSVNGINISTLEDKIDEATLTLLLATNNTGNDPGNYPFSSVTALNTAITTAQNVLATATTQSQITNAVNALQNEINSFLNSAIPYPIDVTVLQTLIDIAEETIESAQIGSQIGQYPANTFNALYEELITANSLMISPNATQVDIDAQVVTLQNIYNEFIASVRTDVEEVSDVYEMNVSNQTVSITSSETIQQVVLTTVLGSRTAIVCNSYHVQISTATIAQGVYFVTIEFANGTSETIRLIKK
;
A
#
# COMPACT_ATOMS: atom_id res chain seq x y z
N MET A 1 -76.09 35.42 -100.37
CA MET A 1 -76.29 36.08 -101.67
C MET A 1 -76.11 35.02 -102.75
N LYS A 2 -77.18 34.62 -103.45
CA LYS A 2 -77.08 33.64 -104.55
C LYS A 2 -76.85 34.43 -105.85
N LEU A 3 -75.69 34.27 -106.47
CA LEU A 3 -75.40 34.85 -107.79
C LEU A 3 -75.95 33.88 -108.85
N GLN A 4 -76.89 34.34 -109.67
CA GLN A 4 -77.38 33.62 -110.84
C GLN A 4 -77.19 34.52 -112.07
N TRP A 5 -76.79 33.92 -113.19
CA TRP A 5 -76.58 34.62 -114.46
C TRP A 5 -77.20 33.82 -115.61
N GLN A 6 -77.72 34.52 -116.62
CA GLN A 6 -78.33 33.96 -117.82
C GLN A 6 -77.86 34.75 -119.05
N VAL A 7 -77.47 34.06 -120.12
CA VAL A 7 -77.13 34.68 -121.41
C VAL A 7 -78.44 35.01 -122.16
N LYS A 8 -78.58 36.25 -122.65
CA LYS A 8 -79.79 36.73 -123.36
C LYS A 8 -79.50 36.94 -124.85
N GLY A 9 -80.19 36.19 -125.73
CA GLY A 9 -80.31 36.53 -127.16
C GLY A 9 -79.37 35.84 -128.17
N GLY A 10 -79.11 34.52 -128.08
CA GLY A 10 -78.36 33.79 -129.11
C GLY A 10 -78.67 32.30 -129.16
N VAL A 11 -78.68 31.73 -130.38
CA VAL A 11 -78.96 30.31 -130.68
C VAL A 11 -77.99 29.39 -129.94
N ALA A 12 -78.49 28.34 -129.30
CA ALA A 12 -77.70 27.40 -128.51
C ALA A 12 -76.52 26.82 -129.30
N ARG A 13 -75.31 27.31 -129.01
CA ARG A 13 -74.04 26.67 -129.37
C ARG A 13 -73.26 26.47 -128.09
N ALA A 14 -72.70 25.27 -127.91
CA ALA A 14 -71.91 24.93 -126.73
C ALA A 14 -70.63 25.77 -126.71
N TYR A 15 -70.59 26.78 -125.84
CA TYR A 15 -69.36 27.42 -125.41
C TYR A 15 -69.14 27.08 -123.93
N THR A 16 -67.93 26.69 -123.58
CA THR A 16 -67.47 26.59 -122.19
C THR A 16 -67.01 27.97 -121.75
N PHE A 17 -67.62 28.52 -120.70
CA PHE A 17 -67.21 29.79 -120.09
C PHE A 17 -66.48 29.49 -118.78
N GLY A 18 -65.22 29.92 -118.65
CA GLY A 18 -64.51 29.93 -117.37
C GLY A 18 -64.66 31.31 -116.71
N ILE A 19 -64.90 31.34 -115.41
CA ILE A 19 -64.75 32.56 -114.60
C ILE A 19 -63.34 32.49 -114.01
N ASP A 20 -62.46 33.38 -114.44
CA ASP A 20 -61.04 33.39 -114.06
C ASP A 20 -60.82 34.02 -112.66
N GLU A 21 -61.60 35.05 -112.30
CA GLU A 21 -61.50 35.74 -111.01
C GLU A 21 -62.88 36.20 -110.50
N VAL A 22 -63.11 36.10 -109.19
CA VAL A 22 -64.25 36.72 -108.50
C VAL A 22 -63.73 37.63 -107.39
N THR A 23 -63.73 38.94 -107.63
CA THR A 23 -63.34 39.96 -106.64
C THR A 23 -64.60 40.50 -105.93
N VAL A 24 -64.69 40.37 -104.61
CA VAL A 24 -65.75 41.01 -103.80
C VAL A 24 -65.25 42.37 -103.32
N LEU A 25 -65.59 43.44 -104.03
CA LEU A 25 -65.21 44.81 -103.67
C LEU A 25 -66.21 45.38 -102.64
N GLY A 26 -65.70 45.91 -101.52
CA GLY A 26 -66.48 46.75 -100.60
C GLY A 26 -66.82 46.19 -99.21
N LYS A 27 -66.23 45.07 -98.76
CA LYS A 27 -66.24 44.70 -97.34
C LYS A 27 -64.83 44.75 -96.73
N VAL A 28 -64.67 45.57 -95.70
CA VAL A 28 -63.52 45.47 -94.79
C VAL A 28 -63.65 44.15 -94.04
N LEU A 29 -62.70 43.23 -94.27
CA LEU A 29 -62.57 42.02 -93.47
C LEU A 29 -61.89 42.41 -92.15
N ASN A 30 -62.69 42.73 -91.13
CA ASN A 30 -62.15 43.03 -89.81
C ASN A 30 -61.87 41.70 -89.09
N LEU A 31 -60.66 41.16 -89.28
CA LEU A 31 -60.18 40.03 -88.50
C LEU A 31 -60.06 40.51 -87.04
N PRO A 32 -60.62 39.80 -86.04
CA PRO A 32 -60.39 40.17 -84.65
C PRO A 32 -58.88 40.18 -84.40
N ASN A 33 -58.38 41.26 -83.78
CA ASN A 33 -56.98 41.38 -83.38
C ASN A 33 -56.66 40.14 -82.52
N GLN A 34 -55.84 39.23 -83.03
CA GLN A 34 -55.50 38.01 -82.35
C GLN A 34 -54.66 38.37 -81.13
N THR A 35 -55.27 38.38 -79.94
CA THR A 35 -54.55 38.56 -78.68
C THR A 35 -53.62 37.37 -78.50
N VAL A 36 -52.34 37.55 -78.81
CA VAL A 36 -51.31 36.53 -78.60
C VAL A 36 -51.16 36.34 -77.09
N VAL A 37 -51.28 35.10 -76.64
CA VAL A 37 -51.11 34.71 -75.23
C VAL A 37 -49.64 34.84 -74.86
N ASP A 38 -49.33 35.56 -73.78
CA ASP A 38 -47.97 35.74 -73.28
C ASP A 38 -47.58 34.57 -72.37
N LYS A 39 -46.51 33.87 -72.74
CA LYS A 39 -45.97 32.70 -72.04
C LYS A 39 -44.58 32.93 -71.45
N ALA A 40 -44.00 34.12 -71.60
CA ALA A 40 -42.62 34.39 -71.20
C ALA A 40 -42.39 34.11 -69.71
N GLY A 41 -43.34 34.50 -68.85
CA GLY A 41 -43.28 34.23 -67.41
C GLY A 41 -43.32 32.74 -67.06
N LEU A 42 -44.16 31.96 -67.73
CA LEU A 42 -44.26 30.51 -67.52
C LEU A 42 -42.99 29.79 -68.01
N GLN A 43 -42.45 30.19 -69.17
CA GLN A 43 -41.19 29.66 -69.71
C GLN A 43 -40.01 29.91 -68.76
N LEU A 44 -39.96 31.09 -68.14
CA LEU A 44 -38.94 31.41 -67.14
C LEU A 44 -39.07 30.48 -65.91
N SER A 45 -40.27 30.33 -65.35
CA SER A 45 -40.51 29.42 -64.21
C SER A 45 -40.17 27.97 -64.55
N ILE A 46 -40.50 27.47 -65.76
CA ILE A 46 -40.12 26.13 -66.24
C ILE A 46 -38.59 25.98 -66.27
N SER A 47 -37.88 26.97 -66.80
CA SER A 47 -36.41 26.97 -66.84
C SER A 47 -35.81 26.93 -65.43
N THR A 48 -36.30 27.78 -64.51
CA THR A 48 -35.87 27.82 -63.11
C THR A 48 -36.11 26.49 -62.40
N ALA A 49 -37.32 25.93 -62.51
CA ALA A 49 -37.67 24.65 -61.89
C ALA A 49 -36.85 23.49 -62.46
N THR A 50 -36.63 23.46 -63.79
CA THR A 50 -35.82 22.43 -64.46
C THR A 50 -34.36 22.47 -64.00
N ASN A 51 -33.79 23.67 -63.88
CA ASN A 51 -32.44 23.85 -63.36
C ASN A 51 -32.35 23.35 -61.91
N LEU A 52 -33.29 23.76 -61.06
CA LEU A 52 -33.36 23.35 -59.66
C LEU A 52 -33.49 21.83 -59.49
N HIS A 53 -34.40 21.20 -60.25
CA HIS A 53 -34.58 19.76 -60.28
C HIS A 53 -33.30 19.03 -60.71
N THR A 54 -32.63 19.50 -61.77
CA THR A 54 -31.44 18.84 -62.31
C THR A 54 -30.26 18.89 -61.34
N ASN A 55 -30.08 20.03 -60.67
CA ASN A 55 -28.97 20.26 -59.75
C ASN A 55 -29.23 19.74 -58.33
N ALA A 56 -30.46 19.33 -58.00
CA ALA A 56 -30.80 18.81 -56.69
C ALA A 56 -30.41 17.33 -56.52
N THR A 57 -29.90 17.01 -55.33
CA THR A 57 -29.65 15.64 -54.87
C THR A 57 -30.67 15.26 -53.80
N GLU A 58 -31.30 14.10 -53.93
CA GLU A 58 -32.18 13.56 -52.89
C GLU A 58 -31.41 12.70 -51.89
N GLY A 59 -31.86 12.71 -50.63
CA GLY A 59 -31.33 11.85 -49.58
C GLY A 59 -31.69 12.35 -48.18
N THR A 60 -31.04 11.81 -47.17
CA THR A 60 -31.25 12.16 -45.75
C THR A 60 -30.17 13.10 -45.19
N ALA A 61 -29.13 13.39 -45.97
CA ALA A 61 -28.03 14.25 -45.56
C ALA A 61 -28.43 15.73 -45.57
N VAL A 62 -27.80 16.52 -44.69
CA VAL A 62 -27.92 18.00 -44.72
C VAL A 62 -27.47 18.53 -46.08
N GLY A 63 -28.23 19.47 -46.63
CA GLY A 63 -28.03 20.03 -47.96
C GLY A 63 -28.77 19.28 -49.08
N ASN A 64 -29.16 18.03 -48.86
CA ASN A 64 -30.01 17.29 -49.79
C ASN A 64 -31.49 17.67 -49.63
N TYR A 65 -32.29 17.25 -50.61
CA TYR A 65 -33.74 17.31 -50.55
C TYR A 65 -34.32 15.94 -50.14
N PRO A 66 -35.46 15.87 -49.44
CA PRO A 66 -36.09 14.61 -49.07
C PRO A 66 -36.39 13.75 -50.30
N VAL A 67 -36.25 12.42 -50.17
CA VAL A 67 -36.59 11.47 -51.24
C VAL A 67 -38.06 11.64 -51.67
N GLY A 68 -38.30 11.78 -52.98
CA GLY A 68 -39.62 12.02 -53.58
C GLY A 68 -39.97 13.51 -53.84
N SER A 69 -39.19 14.45 -53.29
CA SER A 69 -39.35 15.88 -53.54
C SER A 69 -39.10 16.25 -55.01
N LYS A 70 -38.12 15.64 -55.67
CA LYS A 70 -37.81 15.85 -57.10
C LYS A 70 -38.93 15.36 -57.99
N ALA A 71 -39.52 14.21 -57.67
CA ALA A 71 -40.67 13.68 -58.38
C ALA A 71 -41.87 14.65 -58.32
N THR A 72 -42.10 15.27 -57.16
CA THR A 72 -43.14 16.28 -56.98
C THR A 72 -42.88 17.54 -57.81
N LEU A 73 -41.65 18.05 -57.81
CA LEU A 73 -41.26 19.21 -58.65
C LEU A 73 -41.35 18.87 -60.15
N LEU A 74 -40.94 17.67 -60.55
CA LEU A 74 -41.01 17.21 -61.94
C LEU A 74 -42.45 17.11 -62.44
N ALA A 75 -43.39 16.67 -61.60
CA ALA A 75 -44.81 16.65 -61.94
C ALA A 75 -45.34 18.07 -62.23
N ALA A 76 -44.95 19.06 -61.39
CA ALA A 76 -45.30 20.46 -61.62
C ALA A 76 -44.67 21.04 -62.89
N ILE A 77 -43.40 20.70 -63.17
CA ILE A 77 -42.71 21.07 -64.43
C ILE A 77 -43.46 20.51 -65.65
N ASN A 78 -43.87 19.25 -65.60
CA ASN A 78 -44.58 18.60 -66.70
C ASN A 78 -45.94 19.26 -66.94
N ALA A 79 -46.73 19.52 -65.89
CA ALA A 79 -48.01 20.21 -66.00
C ALA A 79 -47.88 21.62 -66.60
N ALA A 80 -46.88 22.38 -66.14
CA ALA A 80 -46.56 23.70 -66.70
C ALA A 80 -46.12 23.61 -68.17
N THR A 81 -45.35 22.59 -68.53
CA THR A 81 -44.89 22.36 -69.92
C THR A 81 -46.04 22.02 -70.85
N THR A 82 -47.02 21.24 -70.38
CA THR A 82 -48.26 20.95 -71.13
C THR A 82 -49.04 22.23 -71.47
N VAL A 83 -49.21 23.13 -70.50
CA VAL A 83 -49.88 24.42 -70.75
C VAL A 83 -49.05 25.33 -71.66
N ASN A 84 -47.73 25.37 -71.45
CA ASN A 84 -46.82 26.16 -72.28
C ASN A 84 -46.82 25.73 -73.76
N THR A 85 -46.92 24.43 -74.04
CA THR A 85 -46.93 23.88 -75.42
C THR A 85 -48.31 23.86 -76.06
N ASN A 86 -49.39 24.03 -75.29
CA ASN A 86 -50.75 24.10 -75.83
C ASN A 86 -51.00 25.42 -76.57
N ALA A 87 -51.17 25.35 -77.90
CA ALA A 87 -51.44 26.52 -78.75
C ALA A 87 -52.82 27.17 -78.48
N ALA A 88 -53.75 26.43 -77.88
CA ALA A 88 -55.09 26.91 -77.52
C ALA A 88 -55.21 27.38 -76.06
N ALA A 89 -54.13 27.34 -75.27
CA ALA A 89 -54.15 27.79 -73.89
C ALA A 89 -54.53 29.28 -73.81
N THR A 90 -55.46 29.59 -72.92
CA THR A 90 -55.87 30.95 -72.56
C THR A 90 -54.84 31.61 -71.63
N GLN A 91 -54.85 32.94 -71.54
CA GLN A 91 -53.95 33.66 -70.62
C GLN A 91 -54.17 33.22 -69.16
N THR A 92 -55.43 33.01 -68.76
CA THR A 92 -55.76 32.51 -67.41
C THR A 92 -55.16 31.14 -67.12
N GLU A 93 -55.15 30.22 -68.10
CA GLU A 93 -54.51 28.91 -67.92
C GLU A 93 -52.98 29.04 -67.77
N VAL A 94 -52.35 29.93 -68.54
CA VAL A 94 -50.92 30.21 -68.45
C VAL A 94 -50.54 30.82 -67.10
N ASP A 95 -51.31 31.81 -66.63
CA ASP A 95 -51.09 32.48 -65.35
C ASP A 95 -51.28 31.50 -64.18
N ASN A 96 -52.31 30.64 -64.24
CA ASN A 96 -52.55 29.60 -63.25
C ASN A 96 -51.44 28.54 -63.23
N ALA A 97 -50.97 28.10 -64.39
CA ALA A 97 -49.85 27.16 -64.50
C ALA A 97 -48.56 27.76 -63.92
N LYS A 98 -48.32 29.05 -64.18
CA LYS A 98 -47.18 29.78 -63.63
C LYS A 98 -47.24 29.84 -62.11
N ALA A 99 -48.38 30.27 -61.56
CA ALA A 99 -48.57 30.36 -60.11
C ALA A 99 -48.40 28.99 -59.43
N THR A 100 -48.92 27.93 -60.05
CA THR A 100 -48.78 26.54 -59.56
C THR A 100 -47.32 26.09 -59.55
N LEU A 101 -46.57 26.35 -60.63
CA LEU A 101 -45.16 25.98 -60.71
C LEU A 101 -44.30 26.79 -59.74
N ASP A 102 -44.55 28.09 -59.59
CA ASP A 102 -43.83 28.95 -58.66
C ASP A 102 -44.03 28.48 -57.20
N ALA A 103 -45.24 28.08 -56.84
CA ALA A 103 -45.53 27.49 -55.53
C ALA A 103 -44.78 26.16 -55.31
N ALA A 104 -44.69 25.32 -56.35
CA ALA A 104 -43.91 24.08 -56.30
C ALA A 104 -42.41 24.33 -56.15
N ILE A 105 -41.85 25.34 -56.83
CA ILE A 105 -40.45 25.77 -56.68
C ILE A 105 -40.17 26.17 -55.22
N VAL A 106 -41.01 27.04 -54.64
CA VAL A 106 -40.84 27.50 -53.25
C VAL A 106 -40.93 26.31 -52.27
N THR A 107 -41.91 25.43 -52.47
CA THR A 107 -42.08 24.22 -51.64
C THR A 107 -40.83 23.34 -51.70
N PHE A 108 -40.31 23.11 -52.91
CA PHE A 108 -39.09 22.33 -53.10
C PHE A 108 -37.89 22.98 -52.40
N GLN A 109 -37.65 24.28 -52.61
CA GLN A 109 -36.55 25.03 -51.97
C GLN A 109 -36.61 24.95 -50.44
N ASN A 110 -37.81 25.08 -49.86
CA ASN A 110 -38.03 25.03 -48.42
C ASN A 110 -37.88 23.61 -47.83
N SER A 111 -37.99 22.56 -48.65
CA SER A 111 -37.83 21.18 -48.19
C SER A 111 -36.38 20.77 -47.95
N ARG A 112 -35.40 21.61 -48.34
CA ARG A 112 -33.97 21.30 -48.18
C ARG A 112 -33.64 20.99 -46.72
N ILE A 113 -33.00 19.85 -46.47
CA ILE A 113 -32.64 19.41 -45.13
C ILE A 113 -31.54 20.35 -44.60
N THR A 114 -31.86 21.14 -43.56
CA THR A 114 -30.93 22.11 -42.97
C THR A 114 -30.26 21.62 -41.68
N SER A 115 -30.83 20.62 -41.01
CA SER A 115 -30.26 20.00 -39.82
C SER A 115 -30.76 18.56 -39.64
N ILE A 116 -29.99 17.74 -38.93
CA ILE A 116 -30.40 16.42 -38.45
C ILE A 116 -30.55 16.56 -36.93
N VAL A 117 -31.68 16.12 -36.38
CA VAL A 117 -31.90 16.15 -34.93
C VAL A 117 -31.00 15.08 -34.29
N VAL A 118 -30.09 15.51 -33.42
CA VAL A 118 -29.19 14.64 -32.66
C VAL A 118 -29.81 14.36 -31.29
N ASP A 119 -29.94 13.10 -30.92
CA ASP A 119 -30.44 12.70 -29.61
C ASP A 119 -29.30 12.72 -28.57
N LYS A 120 -29.48 13.54 -27.53
CA LYS A 120 -28.52 13.73 -26.42
C LYS A 120 -29.05 13.24 -25.08
N SER A 121 -30.18 12.55 -25.05
CA SER A 121 -30.83 12.07 -23.83
C SER A 121 -29.92 11.18 -22.98
N SER A 122 -29.20 10.24 -23.61
CA SER A 122 -28.27 9.33 -22.94
C SER A 122 -27.05 10.07 -22.38
N LEU A 123 -26.51 11.05 -23.12
CA LEU A 123 -25.39 11.88 -22.66
C LEU A 123 -25.78 12.75 -21.47
N THR A 124 -26.98 13.33 -21.49
CA THR A 124 -27.51 14.13 -20.38
C THR A 124 -27.64 13.28 -19.10
N GLN A 125 -28.15 12.06 -19.21
CA GLN A 125 -28.24 11.12 -18.09
C GLN A 125 -26.87 10.73 -17.54
N ALA A 126 -25.92 10.38 -18.43
CA ALA A 126 -24.56 10.02 -18.03
C ALA A 126 -23.84 11.17 -17.30
N ILE A 127 -23.98 12.41 -17.79
CA ILE A 127 -23.45 13.62 -17.13
C ILE A 127 -24.06 13.77 -15.73
N SER A 128 -25.38 13.67 -15.61
CA SER A 128 -26.05 13.80 -14.31
C SER A 128 -25.58 12.74 -13.30
N TYR A 129 -25.47 11.48 -13.72
CA TYR A 129 -24.97 10.40 -12.89
C TYR A 129 -23.52 10.63 -12.45
N ALA A 130 -22.63 10.96 -13.39
CA ALA A 130 -21.21 11.23 -13.10
C ALA A 130 -21.03 12.43 -12.15
N THR A 131 -21.80 13.52 -12.34
CA THR A 131 -21.82 14.67 -11.44
C THR A 131 -22.31 14.27 -10.04
N GLY A 132 -23.33 13.41 -9.94
CA GLY A 132 -23.82 12.89 -8.67
C GLY A 132 -22.72 12.14 -7.90
N ILE A 133 -22.06 11.19 -8.56
CA ILE A 133 -20.92 10.45 -7.99
C ILE A 133 -19.82 11.43 -7.54
N HIS A 134 -19.35 12.30 -8.45
CA HIS A 134 -18.33 13.30 -8.14
C HIS A 134 -18.66 14.12 -6.89
N ASN A 135 -19.90 14.61 -6.76
CA ASN A 135 -20.28 15.48 -5.65
C ASN A 135 -20.39 14.73 -4.32
N SER A 136 -20.84 13.47 -4.34
CA SER A 136 -20.95 12.63 -3.14
C SER A 136 -19.62 12.05 -2.67
N SER A 137 -18.64 11.91 -3.56
CA SER A 137 -17.35 11.31 -3.22
C SER A 137 -16.43 12.25 -2.45
N VAL A 138 -15.63 11.67 -1.54
CA VAL A 138 -14.61 12.37 -0.77
C VAL A 138 -13.24 11.82 -1.16
N GLU A 139 -12.27 12.71 -1.39
CA GLU A 139 -10.87 12.32 -1.58
C GLU A 139 -10.14 12.21 -0.25
N GLY A 140 -9.22 11.25 -0.16
CA GLY A 140 -8.34 11.05 0.97
C GLY A 140 -7.69 9.67 0.94
N THR A 141 -7.09 9.27 2.05
CA THR A 141 -6.41 7.96 2.19
C THR A 141 -7.29 6.93 2.89
N GLY A 142 -8.55 7.28 3.17
CA GLY A 142 -9.44 6.47 3.97
C GLY A 142 -10.20 5.39 3.19
N ASN A 143 -10.69 4.37 3.88
CA ASN A 143 -11.55 3.31 3.36
C ASN A 143 -12.82 3.92 2.78
N GLY A 144 -13.17 3.53 1.56
CA GLY A 144 -14.31 4.10 0.85
C GLY A 144 -14.07 5.54 0.34
N GLN A 145 -12.92 6.16 0.64
CA GLN A 145 -12.50 7.42 0.02
C GLN A 145 -11.76 7.15 -1.28
N TYR A 146 -11.63 8.19 -2.10
CA TYR A 146 -10.96 8.12 -3.39
C TYR A 146 -9.56 8.77 -3.33
N PRO A 147 -8.57 8.30 -4.11
CA PRO A 147 -7.26 8.90 -4.16
C PRO A 147 -7.30 10.39 -4.55
N ALA A 148 -6.39 11.20 -4.00
CA ALA A 148 -6.28 12.60 -4.34
C ALA A 148 -6.09 12.80 -5.87
N GLY A 149 -6.85 13.71 -6.46
CA GLY A 149 -6.85 14.01 -7.89
C GLY A 149 -7.81 13.15 -8.74
N SER A 150 -8.33 12.04 -8.20
CA SER A 150 -9.31 11.19 -8.91
C SER A 150 -10.60 11.95 -9.27
N LYS A 151 -11.09 12.82 -8.39
CA LYS A 151 -12.25 13.70 -8.64
C LYS A 151 -11.94 14.71 -9.73
N ALA A 152 -10.73 15.27 -9.75
CA ALA A 152 -10.31 16.18 -10.80
C ALA A 152 -10.33 15.49 -12.17
N THR A 153 -9.82 14.27 -12.28
CA THR A 153 -9.87 13.46 -13.50
C THR A 153 -11.33 13.19 -13.94
N LEU A 154 -12.22 12.79 -13.02
CA LEU A 154 -13.63 12.61 -13.33
C LEU A 154 -14.30 13.92 -13.77
N MET A 155 -13.99 15.03 -13.12
CA MET A 155 -14.51 16.36 -13.47
C MET A 155 -14.06 16.80 -14.88
N THR A 156 -12.82 16.50 -15.27
CA THR A 156 -12.36 16.73 -16.65
C THR A 156 -13.23 15.97 -17.66
N ALA A 157 -13.50 14.69 -17.41
CA ALA A 157 -14.36 13.89 -18.29
C ALA A 157 -15.81 14.42 -18.34
N ILE A 158 -16.38 14.82 -17.20
CA ILE A 158 -17.69 15.48 -17.11
C ILE A 158 -17.72 16.75 -17.96
N THR A 159 -16.67 17.58 -17.85
CA THR A 159 -16.56 18.85 -18.60
C THR A 159 -16.49 18.61 -20.11
N SER A 160 -15.71 17.60 -20.55
CA SER A 160 -15.64 17.22 -21.96
C SER A 160 -17.00 16.72 -22.49
N ALA A 161 -17.71 15.90 -21.70
CA ALA A 161 -19.05 15.44 -22.05
C ALA A 161 -20.06 16.60 -22.15
N GLN A 162 -20.00 17.56 -21.22
CA GLN A 162 -20.82 18.78 -21.26
C GLN A 162 -20.53 19.64 -22.50
N ALA A 163 -19.27 19.74 -22.93
CA ALA A 163 -18.91 20.46 -24.15
C ALA A 163 -19.57 19.85 -25.40
N VAL A 164 -19.59 18.51 -25.52
CA VAL A 164 -20.31 17.81 -26.61
C VAL A 164 -21.83 18.00 -26.47
N ASN A 165 -22.35 17.96 -25.25
CA ASN A 165 -23.78 18.16 -24.99
C ASN A 165 -24.25 19.56 -25.41
N ASN A 166 -23.42 20.59 -25.19
CA ASN A 166 -23.73 21.98 -25.51
C ASN A 166 -23.44 22.35 -26.98
N ASN A 167 -22.66 21.54 -27.70
CA ASN A 167 -22.35 21.79 -29.11
C ASN A 167 -23.57 21.49 -30.01
N THR A 168 -24.19 22.54 -30.57
CA THR A 168 -25.36 22.44 -31.46
C THR A 168 -25.05 21.75 -32.80
N SER A 169 -23.77 21.68 -33.18
CA SER A 169 -23.30 21.02 -34.41
C SER A 169 -22.73 19.62 -34.15
N ALA A 170 -22.85 19.09 -32.93
CA ALA A 170 -22.37 17.75 -32.60
C ALA A 170 -23.10 16.68 -33.44
N THR A 171 -22.36 15.71 -33.96
CA THR A 171 -22.93 14.54 -34.65
C THR A 171 -23.38 13.48 -33.65
N GLN A 172 -24.27 12.57 -34.07
CA GLN A 172 -24.68 11.45 -33.21
C GLN A 172 -23.49 10.57 -32.79
N GLN A 173 -22.51 10.38 -33.67
CA GLN A 173 -21.30 9.64 -33.35
C GLN A 173 -20.53 10.32 -32.20
N GLN A 174 -20.32 11.64 -32.28
CA GLN A 174 -19.64 12.40 -31.22
C GLN A 174 -20.38 12.31 -29.88
N VAL A 175 -21.71 12.33 -29.89
CA VAL A 175 -22.52 12.16 -28.68
C VAL A 175 -22.36 10.76 -28.09
N ASN A 176 -22.40 9.71 -28.93
CA ASN A 176 -22.21 8.32 -28.48
C ASN A 176 -20.79 8.08 -27.94
N ASP A 177 -19.77 8.67 -28.58
CA ASP A 177 -18.38 8.61 -28.13
C ASP A 177 -18.18 9.31 -26.79
N ALA A 178 -18.86 10.45 -26.58
CA ALA A 178 -18.84 11.17 -25.32
C ALA A 178 -19.50 10.36 -24.18
N VAL A 179 -20.61 9.67 -24.43
CA VAL A 179 -21.25 8.75 -23.47
C VAL A 179 -20.27 7.65 -23.08
N THR A 180 -19.66 6.99 -24.06
CA THR A 180 -18.71 5.88 -23.84
C THR A 180 -17.51 6.34 -23.02
N SER A 181 -16.94 7.49 -23.37
CA SER A 181 -15.78 8.07 -22.68
C SER A 181 -16.11 8.44 -21.24
N LEU A 182 -17.25 9.07 -20.99
CA LEU A 182 -17.68 9.44 -19.64
C LEU A 182 -17.95 8.21 -18.77
N ASN A 183 -18.63 7.18 -19.30
CA ASN A 183 -18.88 5.93 -18.57
C ASN A 183 -17.59 5.20 -18.20
N SER A 184 -16.59 5.21 -19.10
CA SER A 184 -15.26 4.66 -18.81
C SER A 184 -14.57 5.43 -17.67
N ALA A 185 -14.59 6.76 -17.71
CA ALA A 185 -14.04 7.59 -16.64
C ALA A 185 -14.73 7.36 -15.29
N VAL A 186 -16.07 7.21 -15.28
CA VAL A 186 -16.83 6.85 -14.06
C VAL A 186 -16.39 5.48 -13.54
N THR A 187 -16.21 4.48 -14.40
CA THR A 187 -15.77 3.14 -14.00
C THR A 187 -14.37 3.17 -13.39
N ILE A 188 -13.44 3.88 -14.02
CA ILE A 188 -12.07 4.07 -13.49
C ILE A 188 -12.12 4.73 -12.12
N PHE A 189 -12.93 5.78 -11.97
CA PHE A 189 -13.10 6.49 -10.70
C PHE A 189 -13.64 5.54 -9.62
N LEU A 190 -14.74 4.83 -9.86
CA LEU A 190 -15.34 3.89 -8.89
C LEU A 190 -14.37 2.77 -8.46
N ASN A 191 -13.59 2.25 -9.41
CA ASN A 191 -12.60 1.20 -9.13
C ASN A 191 -11.35 1.71 -8.38
N SER A 192 -11.14 3.03 -8.32
CA SER A 192 -10.00 3.62 -7.61
C SER A 192 -10.21 3.76 -6.09
N VAL A 193 -11.41 3.42 -5.59
CA VAL A 193 -11.74 3.53 -4.17
C VAL A 193 -10.72 2.80 -3.30
N ASN A 194 -10.23 3.47 -2.26
CA ASN A 194 -9.26 2.89 -1.35
C ASN A 194 -9.95 1.84 -0.45
N GLY A 195 -9.38 0.65 -0.40
CA GLY A 195 -9.73 -0.39 0.58
C GLY A 195 -8.70 -0.44 1.71
N ILE A 196 -9.13 -0.80 2.92
CA ILE A 196 -8.23 -1.13 4.04
C ILE A 196 -8.12 -2.64 4.22
N ASN A 197 -6.91 -3.12 4.45
CA ASN A 197 -6.67 -4.49 4.88
C ASN A 197 -6.76 -4.54 6.40
N ILE A 198 -7.82 -5.19 6.91
CA ILE A 198 -8.10 -5.35 8.35
C ILE A 198 -7.66 -6.70 8.91
N SER A 199 -7.34 -7.68 8.05
CA SER A 199 -7.12 -9.07 8.48
C SER A 199 -5.93 -9.18 9.43
N THR A 200 -4.89 -8.36 9.23
CA THR A 200 -3.70 -8.36 10.10
C THR A 200 -4.00 -7.91 11.52
N LEU A 201 -5.01 -7.06 11.72
CA LEU A 201 -5.46 -6.63 13.04
C LEU A 201 -6.40 -7.67 13.67
N GLU A 202 -7.25 -8.31 12.88
CA GLU A 202 -8.07 -9.44 13.32
C GLU A 202 -7.19 -10.58 13.86
N ASP A 203 -6.21 -11.04 13.06
CA ASP A 203 -5.27 -12.08 13.45
C ASP A 203 -4.52 -11.72 14.74
N LYS A 204 -4.13 -10.44 14.90
CA LYS A 204 -3.39 -9.98 16.08
C LYS A 204 -4.28 -9.89 17.32
N ILE A 205 -5.56 -9.55 17.18
CA ILE A 205 -6.55 -9.58 18.27
C ILE A 205 -6.76 -11.02 18.73
N ASP A 206 -6.85 -11.97 17.81
CA ASP A 206 -6.97 -13.39 18.14
C ASP A 206 -5.73 -13.90 18.90
N GLU A 207 -4.53 -13.57 18.43
CA GLU A 207 -3.28 -13.90 19.12
C GLU A 207 -3.21 -13.30 20.53
N ALA A 208 -3.57 -12.02 20.68
CA ALA A 208 -3.60 -11.36 21.98
C ALA A 208 -4.61 -12.00 22.94
N THR A 209 -5.79 -12.37 22.42
CA THR A 209 -6.85 -13.04 23.20
C THR A 209 -6.39 -14.43 23.65
N LEU A 210 -5.75 -15.20 22.78
CA LEU A 210 -5.14 -16.49 23.12
C LEU A 210 -4.00 -16.33 24.14
N THR A 211 -3.20 -15.27 24.01
CA THR A 211 -2.12 -14.97 24.96
C THR A 211 -2.67 -14.63 26.35
N LEU A 212 -3.76 -13.85 26.42
CA LEU A 212 -4.40 -13.49 27.68
C LEU A 212 -4.92 -14.72 28.44
N LEU A 213 -5.30 -15.79 27.73
CA LEU A 213 -5.72 -17.05 28.34
C LEU A 213 -4.64 -17.70 29.23
N LEU A 214 -3.35 -17.37 29.05
CA LEU A 214 -2.26 -17.85 29.91
C LEU A 214 -2.42 -17.40 31.37
N ALA A 215 -3.11 -16.27 31.62
CA ALA A 215 -3.40 -15.78 32.96
C ALA A 215 -4.67 -16.40 33.59
N THR A 216 -5.38 -17.27 32.87
CA THR A 216 -6.57 -17.96 33.40
C THR A 216 -6.17 -18.82 34.59
N ASN A 217 -6.71 -18.51 35.78
CA ASN A 217 -6.34 -19.12 37.06
C ASN A 217 -4.89 -18.88 37.53
N ASN A 218 -4.10 -18.13 36.78
CA ASN A 218 -2.69 -17.81 37.07
C ASN A 218 -2.50 -16.28 37.16
N THR A 219 -3.46 -15.56 37.77
CA THR A 219 -3.37 -14.11 37.97
C THR A 219 -3.03 -13.81 39.42
N GLY A 220 -1.97 -13.03 39.64
CA GLY A 220 -1.53 -12.67 41.00
C GLY A 220 -0.05 -12.35 41.07
N ASN A 221 0.49 -12.34 42.30
CA ASN A 221 1.90 -12.05 42.57
C ASN A 221 2.71 -13.31 42.92
N ASP A 222 2.08 -14.49 42.85
CA ASP A 222 2.78 -15.75 43.11
C ASP A 222 3.67 -16.13 41.92
N PRO A 223 4.75 -16.88 42.15
CA PRO A 223 5.57 -17.41 41.08
C PRO A 223 4.79 -18.20 40.03
N GLY A 224 5.13 -17.99 38.75
CA GLY A 224 4.44 -18.54 37.59
C GLY A 224 3.18 -17.78 37.19
N ASN A 225 2.66 -16.86 38.02
CA ASN A 225 1.49 -16.07 37.69
C ASN A 225 1.82 -14.81 36.89
N TYR A 226 0.80 -14.27 36.21
CA TYR A 226 0.83 -12.97 35.56
C TYR A 226 0.24 -11.90 36.49
N PRO A 227 0.90 -10.74 36.67
CA PRO A 227 0.40 -9.65 37.49
C PRO A 227 -0.95 -9.12 37.00
N PHE A 228 -1.84 -8.77 37.93
CA PHE A 228 -3.16 -8.20 37.62
C PHE A 228 -3.06 -6.94 36.73
N SER A 229 -2.03 -6.12 36.94
CA SER A 229 -1.75 -4.93 36.12
C SER A 229 -1.46 -5.29 34.67
N SER A 230 -0.65 -6.33 34.42
CA SER A 230 -0.30 -6.79 33.07
C SER A 230 -1.50 -7.40 32.35
N VAL A 231 -2.30 -8.21 33.07
CA VAL A 231 -3.57 -8.76 32.54
C VAL A 231 -4.51 -7.63 32.12
N THR A 232 -4.67 -6.62 32.97
CA THR A 232 -5.51 -5.45 32.68
C THR A 232 -4.99 -4.64 31.49
N ALA A 233 -3.67 -4.47 31.38
CA ALA A 233 -3.04 -3.75 30.28
C ALA A 233 -3.27 -4.45 28.93
N LEU A 234 -3.02 -5.76 28.84
CA LEU A 234 -3.29 -6.54 27.63
C LEU A 234 -4.78 -6.53 27.25
N ASN A 235 -5.69 -6.69 28.22
CA ASN A 235 -7.13 -6.61 27.97
C ASN A 235 -7.56 -5.22 27.44
N THR A 236 -6.95 -4.15 27.96
CA THR A 236 -7.20 -2.78 27.49
C THR A 236 -6.67 -2.57 26.07
N ALA A 237 -5.49 -3.11 25.75
CA ALA A 237 -4.93 -3.06 24.40
C ALA A 237 -5.80 -3.83 23.39
N ILE A 238 -6.31 -5.01 23.76
CA ILE A 238 -7.28 -5.78 22.95
C ILE A 238 -8.53 -4.95 22.67
N THR A 239 -9.12 -4.34 23.70
CA THR A 239 -10.31 -3.48 23.56
C THR A 239 -10.04 -2.29 22.63
N THR A 240 -8.86 -1.68 22.76
CA THR A 240 -8.44 -0.56 21.91
C THR A 240 -8.27 -1.00 20.45
N ALA A 241 -7.66 -2.16 20.22
CA ALA A 241 -7.51 -2.75 18.89
C ALA A 241 -8.87 -3.07 18.25
N GLN A 242 -9.82 -3.64 19.00
CA GLN A 242 -11.19 -3.91 18.53
C GLN A 242 -11.93 -2.61 18.14
N ASN A 243 -11.75 -1.53 18.91
CA ASN A 243 -12.31 -0.23 18.55
C ASN A 243 -11.70 0.32 17.25
N VAL A 244 -10.39 0.16 17.05
CA VAL A 244 -9.74 0.54 15.79
C VAL A 244 -10.24 -0.32 14.64
N LEU A 245 -10.39 -1.63 14.83
CA LEU A 245 -10.94 -2.53 13.80
C LEU A 245 -12.33 -2.06 13.33
N ALA A 246 -13.18 -1.62 14.26
CA ALA A 246 -14.53 -1.15 13.94
C ALA A 246 -14.59 0.27 13.33
N THR A 247 -13.59 1.12 13.56
CA THR A 247 -13.65 2.56 13.23
C THR A 247 -12.54 3.07 12.34
N ALA A 248 -11.55 2.24 12.00
CA ALA A 248 -10.41 2.64 11.20
C ALA A 248 -10.87 3.16 9.85
N THR A 249 -10.46 4.38 9.56
CA THR A 249 -10.62 4.94 8.23
C THR A 249 -9.36 4.70 7.41
N THR A 250 -8.16 4.52 7.96
CA THR A 250 -6.92 4.44 7.17
C THR A 250 -6.09 3.20 7.49
N GLN A 251 -5.29 2.73 6.52
CA GLN A 251 -4.36 1.61 6.76
C GLN A 251 -3.33 1.93 7.85
N SER A 252 -2.92 3.19 7.99
CA SER A 252 -1.98 3.60 9.04
C SER A 252 -2.54 3.40 10.45
N GLN A 253 -3.85 3.64 10.65
CA GLN A 253 -4.50 3.35 11.94
C GLN A 253 -4.46 1.85 12.26
N ILE A 254 -4.74 1.00 11.27
CA ILE A 254 -4.65 -0.45 11.40
C ILE A 254 -3.22 -0.88 11.77
N THR A 255 -2.22 -0.44 11.00
CA THR A 255 -0.80 -0.78 11.25
C THR A 255 -0.33 -0.32 12.63
N ASN A 256 -0.72 0.87 13.07
CA ASN A 256 -0.37 1.38 14.39
C ASN A 256 -1.01 0.55 15.50
N ALA A 257 -2.26 0.13 15.35
CA ALA A 257 -2.94 -0.73 16.31
C ALA A 257 -2.30 -2.13 16.40
N VAL A 258 -1.91 -2.72 15.27
CA VAL A 258 -1.18 -3.99 15.23
C VAL A 258 0.14 -3.89 16.02
N ASN A 259 0.93 -2.84 15.78
CA ASN A 259 2.21 -2.65 16.47
C ASN A 259 2.02 -2.40 17.98
N ALA A 260 1.03 -1.59 18.36
CA ALA A 260 0.73 -1.33 19.76
C ALA A 260 0.30 -2.61 20.49
N LEU A 261 -0.57 -3.41 19.88
CA LEU A 261 -1.02 -4.68 20.47
C LEU A 261 0.11 -5.69 20.56
N GLN A 262 0.97 -5.80 19.55
CA GLN A 262 2.16 -6.66 19.59
C GLN A 262 3.10 -6.31 20.74
N ASN A 263 3.34 -5.02 20.97
CA ASN A 263 4.18 -4.58 22.08
C ASN A 263 3.58 -4.98 23.43
N GLU A 264 2.26 -4.87 23.57
CA GLU A 264 1.58 -5.26 24.81
C GLU A 264 1.57 -6.78 25.03
N ILE A 265 1.41 -7.58 23.96
CA ILE A 265 1.59 -9.05 24.02
C ILE A 265 2.98 -9.39 24.60
N ASN A 266 4.04 -8.76 24.08
CA ASN A 266 5.40 -9.01 24.55
C ASN A 266 5.60 -8.56 26.01
N SER A 267 5.07 -7.39 26.38
CA SER A 267 5.08 -6.88 27.75
C SER A 267 4.41 -7.86 28.72
N PHE A 268 3.22 -8.35 28.35
CA PHE A 268 2.47 -9.33 29.12
C PHE A 268 3.25 -10.63 29.30
N LEU A 269 3.79 -11.21 28.22
CA LEU A 269 4.56 -12.46 28.28
C LEU A 269 5.78 -12.34 29.19
N ASN A 270 6.48 -11.21 29.12
CA ASN A 270 7.65 -10.94 29.95
C ASN A 270 7.31 -10.60 31.41
N SER A 271 6.04 -10.37 31.73
CA SER A 271 5.61 -10.01 33.09
C SER A 271 5.37 -11.22 34.00
N ALA A 272 5.47 -12.45 33.49
CA ALA A 272 5.33 -13.65 34.31
C ALA A 272 6.31 -13.61 35.50
N ILE A 273 5.79 -13.81 36.71
CA ILE A 273 6.61 -13.80 37.93
C ILE A 273 7.51 -15.05 37.92
N PRO A 274 8.85 -14.91 38.00
CA PRO A 274 9.74 -16.06 38.01
C PRO A 274 9.62 -16.85 39.31
N TYR A 275 9.97 -18.15 39.26
CA TYR A 275 10.18 -18.94 40.46
C TYR A 275 11.37 -18.41 41.27
N PRO A 276 11.24 -18.26 42.61
CA PRO A 276 12.39 -17.92 43.44
C PRO A 276 13.43 -19.04 43.31
N ILE A 277 14.69 -18.66 43.17
CA ILE A 277 15.81 -19.61 43.21
C ILE A 277 15.96 -20.15 44.64
N ASP A 278 16.08 -21.47 44.78
CA ASP A 278 16.37 -22.14 46.04
C ASP A 278 17.88 -22.24 46.23
N VAL A 279 18.39 -21.46 47.18
CA VAL A 279 19.81 -21.37 47.52
C VAL A 279 20.14 -22.06 48.84
N THR A 280 19.16 -22.69 49.50
CA THR A 280 19.30 -23.17 50.88
C THR A 280 20.39 -24.22 51.04
N VAL A 281 20.49 -25.14 50.08
CA VAL A 281 21.52 -26.20 50.07
C VAL A 281 22.91 -25.61 49.89
N LEU A 282 23.07 -24.68 48.95
CA LEU A 282 24.36 -24.01 48.70
C LEU A 282 24.80 -23.19 49.91
N GLN A 283 23.90 -22.41 50.51
CA GLN A 283 24.19 -21.63 51.71
C GLN A 283 24.66 -22.54 52.86
N THR A 284 23.93 -23.64 53.12
CA THR A 284 24.30 -24.58 54.19
C THR A 284 25.69 -25.17 53.97
N LEU A 285 26.04 -25.49 52.73
CA LEU A 285 27.33 -26.07 52.39
C LEU A 285 28.47 -25.04 52.48
N ILE A 286 28.22 -23.79 52.11
CA ILE A 286 29.14 -22.66 52.33
C ILE A 286 29.43 -22.54 53.83
N ASP A 287 28.39 -22.47 54.67
CA ASP A 287 28.53 -22.32 56.12
C ASP A 287 29.39 -23.45 56.74
N ILE A 288 29.14 -24.70 56.34
CA ILE A 288 29.91 -25.88 56.80
C ILE A 288 31.39 -25.79 56.36
N ALA A 289 31.63 -25.42 55.11
CA ALA A 289 32.98 -25.32 54.56
C ALA A 289 33.78 -24.17 55.18
N GLU A 290 33.14 -23.02 55.44
CA GLU A 290 33.73 -21.88 56.14
C GLU A 290 34.11 -22.22 57.58
N GLU A 291 33.22 -22.86 58.36
CA GLU A 291 33.51 -23.33 59.73
C GLU A 291 34.70 -24.33 59.75
N THR A 292 34.75 -25.20 58.75
CA THR A 292 35.86 -26.15 58.61
C THR A 292 37.17 -25.42 58.31
N ILE A 293 37.17 -24.44 57.41
CA ILE A 293 38.35 -23.62 57.09
C ILE A 293 38.86 -22.86 58.31
N GLU A 294 37.97 -22.30 59.13
CA GLU A 294 38.35 -21.55 60.33
C GLU A 294 39.08 -22.39 61.38
N SER A 295 38.69 -23.66 61.51
CA SER A 295 39.26 -24.59 62.49
C SER A 295 40.43 -25.43 61.96
N ALA A 296 40.61 -25.51 60.64
CA ALA A 296 41.65 -26.31 60.00
C ALA A 296 43.07 -25.81 60.32
N GLN A 297 43.94 -26.73 60.75
CA GLN A 297 45.37 -26.47 60.90
C GLN A 297 46.11 -26.90 59.62
N ILE A 298 46.88 -26.00 59.03
CA ILE A 298 47.64 -26.26 57.79
C ILE A 298 49.06 -26.69 58.13
N GLY A 299 49.54 -27.78 57.54
CA GLY A 299 50.93 -28.24 57.69
C GLY A 299 51.15 -29.71 57.36
N SER A 300 52.28 -30.25 57.81
CA SER A 300 52.74 -31.61 57.49
C SER A 300 52.55 -32.63 58.62
N GLN A 301 52.04 -32.20 59.78
CA GLN A 301 51.84 -33.09 60.92
C GLN A 301 50.51 -33.85 60.82
N ILE A 302 50.39 -34.96 61.55
CA ILE A 302 49.13 -35.70 61.67
C ILE A 302 48.03 -34.77 62.20
N GLY A 303 46.85 -34.86 61.59
CA GLY A 303 45.71 -34.01 61.90
C GLY A 303 45.74 -32.63 61.25
N GLN A 304 46.79 -32.31 60.47
CA GLN A 304 46.86 -31.09 59.67
C GLN A 304 46.47 -31.36 58.21
N TYR A 305 46.01 -30.31 57.54
CA TYR A 305 45.60 -30.32 56.15
C TYR A 305 46.71 -29.75 55.24
N PRO A 306 46.92 -30.34 54.05
CA PRO A 306 47.77 -29.77 53.02
C PRO A 306 47.32 -28.38 52.55
N ALA A 307 48.29 -27.49 52.32
CA ALA A 307 48.02 -26.12 51.88
C ALA A 307 47.33 -26.04 50.51
N ASN A 308 47.62 -26.97 49.59
CA ASN A 308 47.03 -26.99 48.25
C ASN A 308 45.51 -27.30 48.29
N THR A 309 45.07 -28.26 49.11
CA THR A 309 43.64 -28.59 49.24
C THR A 309 42.90 -27.50 50.02
N PHE A 310 43.54 -26.86 51.00
CA PHE A 310 42.98 -25.70 51.68
C PHE A 310 42.71 -24.54 50.70
N ASN A 311 43.71 -24.21 49.86
CA ASN A 311 43.56 -23.15 48.86
C ASN A 311 42.46 -23.49 47.83
N ALA A 312 42.35 -24.75 47.41
CA ALA A 312 41.30 -25.17 46.49
C ALA A 312 39.89 -24.96 47.07
N LEU A 313 39.66 -25.35 48.33
CA LEU A 313 38.38 -25.12 49.01
C LEU A 313 38.10 -23.62 49.22
N TYR A 314 39.13 -22.85 49.57
CA TYR A 314 38.99 -21.41 49.78
C TYR A 314 38.59 -20.66 48.49
N GLU A 315 39.23 -20.95 47.36
CA GLU A 315 38.87 -20.35 46.06
C GLU A 315 37.45 -20.76 45.61
N GLU A 316 37.05 -21.99 45.88
CA GLU A 316 35.70 -22.45 45.57
C GLU A 316 34.63 -21.74 46.40
N LEU A 317 34.90 -21.49 47.69
CA LEU A 317 34.02 -20.70 48.54
C LEU A 317 33.84 -19.26 48.04
N ILE A 318 34.88 -18.64 47.48
CA ILE A 318 34.78 -17.32 46.83
C ILE A 318 33.82 -17.39 45.63
N THR A 319 33.95 -18.44 44.82
CA THR A 319 33.11 -18.66 43.65
C THR A 319 31.65 -18.87 44.06
N ALA A 320 31.39 -19.73 45.04
CA ALA A 320 30.07 -20.00 45.59
C ALA A 320 29.40 -18.75 46.19
N ASN A 321 30.14 -17.99 47.02
CA ASN A 321 29.65 -16.74 47.59
C ASN A 321 29.38 -15.65 46.53
N SER A 322 30.17 -15.62 45.46
CA SER A 322 29.94 -14.70 44.34
C SER A 322 28.67 -15.05 43.57
N LEU A 323 28.36 -16.34 43.41
CA LEU A 323 27.14 -16.80 42.75
C LEU A 323 25.88 -16.47 43.58
N MET A 324 25.96 -16.57 44.91
CA MET A 324 24.86 -16.24 45.85
C MET A 324 24.32 -14.82 45.70
N ILE A 325 25.14 -13.88 45.23
CA ILE A 325 24.76 -12.47 45.02
C ILE A 325 24.63 -12.09 43.55
N SER A 326 24.73 -13.05 42.63
CA SER A 326 24.67 -12.80 41.20
C SER A 326 23.22 -12.50 40.75
N PRO A 327 22.94 -11.35 40.11
CA PRO A 327 21.59 -10.99 39.67
C PRO A 327 21.05 -11.87 38.52
N ASN A 328 21.93 -12.67 37.89
CA ASN A 328 21.60 -13.52 36.75
C ASN A 328 21.73 -15.01 37.08
N ALA A 329 21.92 -15.39 38.35
CA ALA A 329 22.01 -16.80 38.73
C ALA A 329 20.69 -17.53 38.43
N THR A 330 20.81 -18.69 37.78
CA THR A 330 19.69 -19.62 37.57
C THR A 330 19.74 -20.76 38.58
N GLN A 331 18.63 -21.49 38.76
CA GLN A 331 18.62 -22.68 39.63
C GLN A 331 19.66 -23.72 39.20
N VAL A 332 19.87 -23.87 37.88
CA VAL A 332 20.87 -24.80 37.33
C VAL A 332 22.29 -24.40 37.75
N ASP A 333 22.57 -23.09 37.79
CA ASP A 333 23.88 -22.60 38.24
C ASP A 333 24.08 -22.91 39.73
N ILE A 334 23.05 -22.70 40.56
CA ILE A 334 23.08 -23.00 42.00
C ILE A 334 23.29 -24.51 42.23
N ASP A 335 22.52 -25.36 41.56
CA ASP A 335 22.61 -26.81 41.72
C ASP A 335 23.98 -27.34 41.28
N ALA A 336 24.55 -26.80 40.19
CA ALA A 336 25.88 -27.16 39.74
C ALA A 336 26.96 -26.73 40.76
N GLN A 337 26.81 -25.53 41.33
CA GLN A 337 27.73 -24.98 42.33
C GLN A 337 27.71 -25.80 43.63
N VAL A 338 26.54 -26.30 44.06
CA VAL A 338 26.43 -27.24 45.19
C VAL A 338 27.31 -28.47 44.95
N VAL A 339 27.22 -29.08 43.76
CA VAL A 339 28.00 -30.28 43.44
C VAL A 339 29.50 -30.00 43.45
N THR A 340 29.94 -28.89 42.84
CA THR A 340 31.37 -28.54 42.77
C THR A 340 31.94 -28.27 44.17
N LEU A 341 31.27 -27.43 44.97
CA LEU A 341 31.70 -27.12 46.33
C LEU A 341 31.71 -28.39 47.21
N GLN A 342 30.72 -29.26 47.06
CA GLN A 342 30.63 -30.49 47.86
C GLN A 342 31.79 -31.43 47.57
N ASN A 343 32.19 -31.57 46.30
CA ASN A 343 33.31 -32.42 45.90
C ASN A 343 34.63 -31.87 46.45
N ILE A 344 34.89 -30.58 46.29
CA ILE A 344 36.10 -29.94 46.78
C ILE A 344 36.16 -29.99 48.31
N TYR A 345 35.03 -29.79 48.99
CA TYR A 345 34.93 -29.95 50.43
C TYR A 345 35.27 -31.39 50.87
N ASN A 346 34.72 -32.40 50.20
CA ASN A 346 35.00 -33.81 50.52
C ASN A 346 36.48 -34.17 50.29
N GLU A 347 37.08 -33.67 49.20
CA GLU A 347 38.52 -33.82 48.93
C GLU A 347 39.38 -33.16 50.02
N PHE A 348 38.98 -31.97 50.48
CA PHE A 348 39.65 -31.28 51.57
C PHE A 348 39.58 -32.06 52.89
N ILE A 349 38.41 -32.53 53.30
CA ILE A 349 38.28 -33.32 54.54
C ILE A 349 39.08 -34.63 54.45
N ALA A 350 39.05 -35.30 53.30
CA ALA A 350 39.79 -36.53 53.07
C ALA A 350 41.32 -36.35 53.04
N SER A 351 41.81 -35.13 52.80
CA SER A 351 43.25 -34.83 52.74
C SER A 351 43.91 -34.67 54.11
N VAL A 352 43.15 -34.75 55.21
CA VAL A 352 43.70 -34.73 56.56
C VAL A 352 44.78 -35.81 56.71
N ARG A 353 45.96 -35.41 57.17
CA ARG A 353 47.07 -36.35 57.34
C ARG A 353 46.77 -37.32 58.47
N THR A 354 46.64 -38.61 58.13
CA THR A 354 46.31 -39.68 59.08
C THR A 354 47.48 -40.61 59.39
N ASP A 355 48.51 -40.65 58.53
CA ASP A 355 49.71 -41.49 58.69
C ASP A 355 51.00 -40.64 58.73
N VAL A 356 52.06 -41.16 59.36
CA VAL A 356 53.41 -40.57 59.35
C VAL A 356 54.05 -40.86 57.99
N GLU A 357 53.91 -39.95 57.03
CA GLU A 357 54.90 -39.83 55.96
C GLU A 357 56.16 -39.23 56.59
N GLU A 358 57.31 -39.90 56.43
CA GLU A 358 58.59 -39.44 56.97
C GLU A 358 58.92 -38.06 56.36
N VAL A 359 58.67 -37.01 57.14
CA VAL A 359 59.11 -35.65 56.82
C VAL A 359 60.61 -35.64 57.02
N SER A 360 61.38 -35.73 55.93
CA SER A 360 62.77 -35.30 55.97
C SER A 360 62.73 -33.79 56.22
N ASP A 361 62.95 -33.36 57.45
CA ASP A 361 63.06 -31.93 57.82
C ASP A 361 64.17 -31.27 56.98
N VAL A 362 63.83 -30.38 56.04
CA VAL A 362 64.82 -29.71 55.17
C VAL A 362 65.22 -28.31 55.65
N TYR A 363 64.49 -27.69 56.58
CA TYR A 363 64.81 -26.31 57.01
C TYR A 363 64.37 -25.93 58.44
N GLU A 364 65.11 -24.97 59.02
CA GLU A 364 64.76 -24.27 60.26
C GLU A 364 64.55 -22.77 60.00
N MET A 365 63.50 -22.18 60.58
CA MET A 365 63.23 -20.73 60.55
C MET A 365 63.50 -20.11 61.91
N ASN A 366 64.29 -19.04 61.93
CA ASN A 366 64.47 -18.19 63.11
C ASN A 366 63.99 -16.76 62.81
N VAL A 367 63.08 -16.25 63.64
CA VAL A 367 62.58 -14.86 63.57
C VAL A 367 63.22 -14.06 64.69
N SER A 368 64.09 -13.12 64.35
CA SER A 368 64.71 -12.20 65.30
C SER A 368 64.99 -10.85 64.63
N ASN A 369 64.73 -9.74 65.32
CA ASN A 369 65.06 -8.38 64.86
C ASN A 369 64.55 -7.98 63.45
N GLN A 370 63.27 -8.23 63.13
CA GLN A 370 62.63 -7.81 61.86
C GLN A 370 63.23 -8.45 60.59
N THR A 371 63.87 -9.61 60.73
CA THR A 371 64.29 -10.44 59.60
C THR A 371 63.78 -11.87 59.77
N VAL A 372 63.47 -12.50 58.64
CA VAL A 372 63.12 -13.93 58.56
C VAL A 372 64.28 -14.61 57.86
N SER A 373 65.01 -15.44 58.59
CA SER A 373 66.09 -16.28 58.04
C SER A 373 65.52 -17.64 57.66
N ILE A 374 65.75 -18.05 56.41
CA ILE A 374 65.46 -19.39 55.93
C ILE A 374 66.78 -20.04 55.60
N THR A 375 67.02 -21.23 56.16
CA THR A 375 68.24 -22.02 55.99
C THR A 375 67.84 -23.40 55.51
N SER A 376 68.45 -23.91 54.45
CA SER A 376 68.07 -25.15 53.79
C SER A 376 69.29 -26.03 53.55
N SER A 377 69.11 -27.36 53.59
CA SER A 377 70.12 -28.32 53.13
C SER A 377 70.22 -28.41 51.59
N GLU A 378 69.19 -27.93 50.88
CA GLU A 378 69.15 -27.80 49.42
C GLU A 378 69.31 -26.35 48.97
N THR A 379 69.87 -26.11 47.79
CA THR A 379 70.07 -24.75 47.28
C THR A 379 68.72 -24.09 47.00
N ILE A 380 68.42 -22.97 47.68
CA ILE A 380 67.23 -22.15 47.44
C ILE A 380 67.49 -21.32 46.19
N GLN A 381 66.72 -21.54 45.13
CA GLN A 381 66.80 -20.77 43.89
C GLN A 381 66.18 -19.38 44.09
N GLN A 382 64.93 -19.36 44.57
CA GLN A 382 64.22 -18.13 44.87
C GLN A 382 63.19 -18.29 45.98
N VAL A 383 62.80 -17.18 46.57
CA VAL A 383 61.72 -17.10 47.55
C VAL A 383 60.67 -16.10 47.08
N VAL A 384 59.41 -16.51 47.02
CA VAL A 384 58.29 -15.70 46.54
C VAL A 384 57.34 -15.41 47.69
N LEU A 385 57.24 -14.14 48.08
CA LEU A 385 56.22 -13.66 49.01
C LEU A 385 54.95 -13.35 48.25
N THR A 386 53.85 -13.96 48.64
CA THR A 386 52.52 -13.74 48.07
C THR A 386 51.61 -13.19 49.15
N THR A 387 51.00 -12.03 48.92
CA THR A 387 49.99 -11.47 49.83
C THR A 387 48.67 -12.24 49.68
N VAL A 388 47.78 -12.11 50.67
CA VAL A 388 46.39 -12.62 50.58
C VAL A 388 45.56 -12.03 49.44
N LEU A 389 46.04 -10.92 48.83
CA LEU A 389 45.42 -10.31 47.64
C LEU A 389 46.14 -10.70 46.34
N GLY A 390 47.02 -11.70 46.37
CA GLY A 390 47.69 -12.26 45.19
C GLY A 390 48.92 -11.49 44.68
N SER A 391 49.36 -10.44 45.39
CA SER A 391 50.56 -9.68 44.99
C SER A 391 51.82 -10.46 45.30
N ARG A 392 52.72 -10.63 44.31
CA ARG A 392 53.93 -11.47 44.42
C ARG A 392 55.20 -10.63 44.43
N THR A 393 56.13 -10.95 45.32
CA THR A 393 57.48 -10.38 45.36
C THR A 393 58.49 -11.50 45.43
N ALA A 394 59.30 -11.66 44.39
CA ALA A 394 60.32 -12.70 44.29
C ALA A 394 61.70 -12.16 44.73
N ILE A 395 62.41 -12.98 45.49
CA ILE A 395 63.78 -12.75 45.96
C ILE A 395 64.62 -13.91 45.45
N VAL A 396 65.43 -13.67 44.43
CA VAL A 396 66.35 -14.66 43.88
C VAL A 396 67.62 -14.68 44.73
N CYS A 397 68.04 -15.84 45.21
CA CYS A 397 69.16 -15.94 46.16
C CYS A 397 70.19 -17.03 45.81
N ASN A 398 69.81 -18.12 45.13
CA ASN A 398 70.70 -19.23 44.73
C ASN A 398 71.69 -19.62 45.85
N SER A 399 71.16 -19.85 47.06
CA SER A 399 71.94 -19.99 48.28
C SER A 399 71.28 -20.99 49.25
N TYR A 400 72.05 -21.58 50.15
CA TYR A 400 71.52 -22.39 51.25
C TYR A 400 70.88 -21.55 52.36
N HIS A 401 71.01 -20.23 52.28
CA HIS A 401 70.43 -19.30 53.25
C HIS A 401 69.94 -18.03 52.56
N VAL A 402 68.73 -17.58 52.94
CA VAL A 402 68.15 -16.31 52.51
C VAL A 402 67.60 -15.54 53.71
N GLN A 403 67.69 -14.21 53.68
CA GLN A 403 67.08 -13.34 54.67
C GLN A 403 66.06 -12.44 54.00
N ILE A 404 64.85 -12.43 54.55
CA ILE A 404 63.79 -11.53 54.14
C ILE A 404 63.69 -10.43 55.19
N SER A 405 63.92 -9.19 54.78
CA SER A 405 63.66 -8.04 55.65
C SER A 405 62.15 -7.83 55.78
N THR A 406 61.64 -7.85 57.01
CA THR A 406 60.24 -7.54 57.28
C THR A 406 60.01 -6.06 57.57
N ALA A 407 61.04 -5.20 57.44
CA ALA A 407 60.93 -3.78 57.77
C ALA A 407 59.99 -3.02 56.81
N THR A 408 59.90 -3.44 55.56
CA THR A 408 59.17 -2.74 54.49
C THR A 408 57.84 -3.40 54.10
N ILE A 409 57.53 -4.58 54.62
CA ILE A 409 56.25 -5.27 54.35
C ILE A 409 55.16 -4.81 55.33
N ALA A 410 53.91 -4.70 54.87
CA ALA A 410 52.77 -4.29 55.70
C ALA A 410 52.40 -5.38 56.74
N GLN A 411 51.60 -5.03 57.74
CA GLN A 411 50.96 -6.03 58.60
C GLN A 411 50.00 -6.88 57.77
N GLY A 412 49.93 -8.17 58.05
CA GLY A 412 49.09 -9.09 57.30
C GLY A 412 49.66 -10.51 57.21
N VAL A 413 48.92 -11.35 56.49
CA VAL A 413 49.31 -12.73 56.20
C VAL A 413 50.01 -12.78 54.84
N TYR A 414 51.12 -13.48 54.79
CA TYR A 414 51.94 -13.71 53.62
C TYR A 414 52.18 -15.21 53.47
N PHE A 415 52.16 -15.69 52.23
CA PHE A 415 52.63 -17.03 51.88
C PHE A 415 54.01 -16.90 51.26
N VAL A 416 54.99 -17.56 51.84
CA VAL A 416 56.38 -17.55 51.38
C VAL A 416 56.64 -18.89 50.70
N THR A 417 56.72 -18.89 49.38
CA THR A 417 57.08 -20.07 48.59
C THR A 417 58.60 -20.07 48.38
N ILE A 418 59.26 -21.11 48.85
CA ILE A 418 60.69 -21.37 48.71
C ILE A 418 60.82 -22.35 47.54
N GLU A 419 61.48 -21.92 46.47
CA GLU A 419 61.74 -22.78 45.31
C GLU A 419 63.20 -23.22 45.33
N PHE A 420 63.43 -24.52 45.29
CA PHE A 420 64.74 -25.12 45.35
C PHE A 420 65.28 -25.40 43.94
N ALA A 421 66.61 -25.42 43.80
CA ALA A 421 67.28 -25.66 42.52
C ALA A 421 67.00 -27.05 41.93
N ASN A 422 66.55 -28.00 42.75
CA ASN A 422 66.12 -29.34 42.31
C ASN A 422 64.70 -29.36 41.70
N GLY A 423 64.02 -28.20 41.63
CA GLY A 423 62.69 -28.03 41.06
C GLY A 423 61.54 -28.29 42.04
N THR A 424 61.83 -28.66 43.29
CA THR A 424 60.83 -28.76 44.35
C THR A 424 60.56 -27.40 44.97
N SER A 425 59.42 -27.25 45.63
CA SER A 425 59.08 -26.04 46.37
C SER A 425 58.32 -26.35 47.65
N GLU A 426 58.48 -25.47 48.62
CA GLU A 426 57.76 -25.51 49.89
C GLU A 426 57.14 -24.15 50.17
N THR A 427 55.95 -24.13 50.76
CA THR A 427 55.26 -22.89 51.09
C THR A 427 54.97 -22.82 52.57
N ILE A 428 55.33 -21.70 53.17
CA ILE A 428 55.13 -21.41 54.59
C ILE A 428 54.28 -20.17 54.76
N ARG A 429 53.52 -20.13 55.85
CA ARG A 429 52.76 -18.95 56.23
C ARG A 429 53.59 -18.06 57.14
N LEU A 430 53.64 -16.78 56.81
CA LEU A 430 54.20 -15.73 57.64
C LEU A 430 53.10 -14.75 58.04
N ILE A 431 53.01 -14.45 59.33
CA ILE A 431 52.07 -13.45 59.85
C ILE A 431 52.87 -12.31 60.44
N LYS A 432 52.76 -11.12 59.84
CA LYS A 432 53.27 -9.89 60.46
C LYS A 432 52.12 -9.25 61.24
N LYS A 433 52.22 -9.30 62.57
CA LYS A 433 51.26 -8.69 63.50
C LYS A 433 51.46 -7.19 63.63
#